data_AF-B2B6C6-F1
#
_entry.id   AF-B2B6C6-F1
#
_cell.length_a   1.000
_cell.length_b   1.000
_cell.length_c   1.000
_cell.angle_alpha   90.00
_cell.angle_beta   90.00
_cell.angle_gamma   90.00
#
_symmetry.space_group_name_H-M   'P 1'
#
loop_
_entity.id
_entity.type
_entity.pdbx_description
1 polymer ?
#
loop_
_entity_poly.entity_id
_entity_poly.type
_entity_poly.pdbx_seq_one_letter_code
_entity_poly.pdbx_strand_id
1 'polypeptide(L)'
;MLGIRLVSLLAFTGSALAELDFSKWKTRQPGELRAPCPAMNSLANHGFIQRDGKNITVEGLTPVLKEVFHLSHELAFTVSQLGLFTALDPSKGVFTLQDLTDRHNVFEHDASLSREDAKFGGDQSVLHKGQFQKFMDHFKGEKYISFEAAAKARYAMVQDSRKRNPDFTYDVTHRITSYGETIKYLRTIVEPSTGKCPVDWIKILFEQERLPYNEGWRPPTNELSGFSLASEVLELALITPEKLPVDECLGKGKGKGNCKRRRSYLGI
;
A
#
# COMPACT_ATOMS: atom_id res chain seq x y z
N MET A 1 -37.43 56.67 11.84
CA MET A 1 -37.08 55.28 12.25
C MET A 1 -36.65 54.53 11.01
N LEU A 2 -35.34 54.45 10.75
CA LEU A 2 -34.77 53.74 9.60
C LEU A 2 -34.22 52.39 10.12
N GLY A 3 -34.87 51.28 9.78
CA GLY A 3 -34.47 49.95 10.20
C GLY A 3 -33.39 49.38 9.29
N ILE A 4 -32.17 49.24 9.81
CA ILE A 4 -31.07 48.56 9.12
C ILE A 4 -31.26 47.05 9.30
N ARG A 5 -31.54 46.33 8.21
CA ARG A 5 -31.49 44.86 8.19
C ARG A 5 -30.04 44.42 7.96
N LEU A 6 -29.40 43.87 8.98
CA LEU A 6 -28.14 43.14 8.84
C LEU A 6 -28.44 41.81 8.12
N VAL A 7 -27.88 41.63 6.92
CA VAL A 7 -27.81 40.33 6.26
C VAL A 7 -26.49 39.68 6.69
N SER A 8 -26.56 38.67 7.56
CA SER A 8 -25.41 37.85 7.90
C SER A 8 -25.04 36.96 6.71
N LEU A 9 -23.94 37.27 6.04
CA LEU A 9 -23.28 36.33 5.12
C LEU A 9 -22.57 35.27 5.97
N LEU A 10 -23.15 34.07 6.08
CA LEU A 10 -22.38 32.89 6.46
C LEU A 10 -21.49 32.50 5.28
N ALA A 11 -20.21 32.87 5.35
CA ALA A 11 -19.20 32.31 4.46
C ALA A 11 -18.93 30.86 4.91
N PHE A 12 -19.50 29.89 4.20
CA PHE A 12 -19.05 28.51 4.27
C PHE A 12 -17.63 28.47 3.69
N THR A 13 -16.61 28.39 4.54
CA THR A 13 -15.27 27.98 4.11
C THR A 13 -15.29 26.47 3.92
N GLY A 14 -15.92 26.01 2.83
CA GLY A 14 -15.70 24.66 2.34
C GLY A 14 -14.25 24.56 1.88
N SER A 15 -13.48 23.64 2.48
CA SER A 15 -12.17 23.28 1.97
C SER A 15 -12.34 22.80 0.52
N ALA A 16 -11.96 23.64 -0.43
CA ALA A 16 -12.04 23.35 -1.85
C ALA A 16 -10.92 22.39 -2.25
N LEU A 17 -11.03 21.11 -1.88
CA LEU A 17 -10.52 20.09 -2.78
C LEU A 17 -11.42 20.18 -4.01
N ALA A 18 -10.84 20.57 -5.16
CA ALA A 18 -11.54 20.45 -6.43
C ALA A 18 -12.10 19.02 -6.51
N GLU A 19 -13.35 18.88 -6.95
CA GLU A 19 -14.02 17.59 -7.05
C GLU A 19 -13.12 16.59 -7.78
N LEU A 20 -12.81 15.46 -7.14
CA LEU A 20 -11.90 14.46 -7.69
C LEU A 20 -12.53 13.83 -8.93
N ASP A 21 -11.95 14.10 -10.09
CA ASP A 21 -12.42 13.56 -11.36
C ASP A 21 -11.74 12.23 -11.68
N PHE A 22 -12.32 11.13 -11.21
CA PHE A 22 -11.84 9.76 -11.42
C PHE A 22 -11.85 9.30 -12.89
N SER A 23 -12.48 10.05 -13.80
CA SER A 23 -12.42 9.74 -15.24
C SER A 23 -11.11 10.20 -15.87
N LYS A 24 -10.43 11.17 -15.27
CA LYS A 24 -9.15 11.69 -15.73
C LYS A 24 -8.02 10.81 -15.26
N TRP A 25 -7.55 9.92 -16.13
CA TRP A 25 -6.34 9.15 -15.92
C TRP A 25 -5.37 9.35 -17.07
N LYS A 26 -4.07 9.49 -16.76
CA LYS A 26 -3.00 9.52 -17.74
C LYS A 26 -1.82 8.70 -17.26
N THR A 27 -1.32 7.82 -18.12
CA THR A 27 -0.09 7.06 -17.87
C THR A 27 1.09 7.99 -17.58
N ARG A 28 2.08 7.47 -16.83
CA ARG A 28 3.29 8.21 -16.44
C ARG A 28 4.04 8.72 -17.68
N GLN A 29 4.53 9.95 -17.62
CA GLN A 29 5.36 10.55 -18.68
C GLN A 29 6.84 10.55 -18.28
N PRO A 30 7.79 10.66 -19.24
CA PRO A 30 9.21 10.79 -18.92
C PRO A 30 9.48 11.94 -17.94
N GLY A 31 10.23 11.65 -16.88
CA GLY A 31 10.57 12.63 -15.84
C GLY A 31 9.56 12.76 -14.68
N GLU A 32 8.39 12.12 -14.77
CA GLU A 32 7.46 11.97 -13.65
C GLU A 32 7.90 10.81 -12.75
N LEU A 33 8.03 11.06 -11.43
CA LEU A 33 8.49 10.08 -10.45
C LEU A 33 7.35 9.16 -10.00
N ARG A 34 7.67 7.89 -9.71
CA ARG A 34 6.71 6.88 -9.23
C ARG A 34 7.35 6.04 -8.13
N ALA A 35 6.50 5.44 -7.31
CA ALA A 35 6.80 4.64 -6.13
C ALA A 35 6.70 3.14 -6.43
N PRO A 36 7.07 2.23 -5.50
CA PRO A 36 6.71 0.82 -5.61
C PRO A 36 5.23 0.56 -5.29
N CYS A 37 4.52 1.58 -4.76
CA CYS A 37 3.12 1.48 -4.37
C CYS A 37 2.17 1.82 -5.55
N PRO A 38 1.39 0.85 -6.07
CA PRO A 38 0.50 1.10 -7.22
C PRO A 38 -0.64 2.07 -6.88
N ALA A 39 -1.07 2.14 -5.62
CA ALA A 39 -2.11 3.06 -5.18
C ALA A 39 -1.63 4.52 -5.25
N MET A 40 -0.42 4.81 -4.73
CA MET A 40 0.19 6.15 -4.81
C MET A 40 0.44 6.58 -6.26
N ASN A 41 0.92 5.65 -7.09
CA ASN A 41 1.10 5.91 -8.51
C ASN A 41 -0.22 6.19 -9.22
N SER A 42 -1.29 5.52 -8.83
CA SER A 42 -2.64 5.80 -9.32
C SER A 42 -3.09 7.21 -8.96
N LEU A 43 -2.87 7.67 -7.72
CA LEU A 43 -3.21 9.04 -7.33
C LEU A 43 -2.48 10.08 -8.20
N ALA A 44 -1.19 9.88 -8.48
CA ALA A 44 -0.43 10.77 -9.37
C ALA A 44 -0.90 10.69 -10.84
N ASN A 45 -1.24 9.48 -11.31
CA ASN A 45 -1.75 9.27 -12.65
C ASN A 45 -3.14 9.91 -12.87
N HIS A 46 -3.95 9.97 -11.83
CA HIS A 46 -5.24 10.68 -11.79
C HIS A 46 -5.10 12.18 -11.50
N GLY A 47 -3.92 12.64 -11.07
CA GLY A 47 -3.68 14.05 -10.71
C GLY A 47 -4.32 14.45 -9.38
N PHE A 48 -4.63 13.49 -8.51
CA PHE A 48 -5.15 13.72 -7.16
C PHE A 48 -4.05 14.14 -6.18
N ILE A 49 -2.81 13.78 -6.49
CA ILE A 49 -1.59 14.34 -5.90
C ILE A 49 -0.72 14.91 -7.02
N GLN A 50 0.43 15.49 -6.65
CA GLN A 50 1.39 16.06 -7.61
C GLN A 50 1.75 15.02 -8.67
N ARG A 51 1.34 15.30 -9.92
CA ARG A 51 1.42 14.35 -11.03
C ARG A 51 2.86 13.99 -11.41
N ASP A 52 3.78 14.92 -11.24
CA ASP A 52 5.21 14.69 -11.42
C ASP A 52 5.84 13.86 -10.29
N GLY A 53 5.06 13.51 -9.26
CA GLY A 53 5.48 12.71 -8.12
C GLY A 53 6.43 13.44 -7.17
N LYS A 54 6.45 14.78 -7.18
CA LYS A 54 7.37 15.61 -6.38
C LYS A 54 6.61 16.47 -5.37
N ASN A 55 7.32 16.97 -4.35
CA ASN A 55 6.81 17.93 -3.37
C ASN A 55 5.50 17.50 -2.68
N ILE A 56 5.37 16.21 -2.39
CA ILE A 56 4.19 15.65 -1.71
C ILE A 56 4.33 15.95 -0.21
N THR A 57 3.31 16.54 0.39
CA THR A 57 3.25 16.81 1.84
C THR A 57 2.29 15.87 2.54
N VAL A 58 2.49 15.69 3.86
CA VAL A 58 1.55 14.94 4.70
C VAL A 58 0.16 15.60 4.69
N GLU A 59 0.12 16.92 4.78
CA GLU A 59 -1.11 17.71 4.77
C GLU A 59 -1.88 17.57 3.46
N GLY A 60 -1.20 17.52 2.32
CA GLY A 60 -1.83 17.35 1.00
C GLY A 60 -2.28 15.91 0.75
N LEU A 61 -1.50 14.92 1.17
CA LEU A 61 -1.80 13.51 0.91
C LEU A 61 -2.89 12.93 1.82
N THR A 62 -2.89 13.30 3.10
CA THR A 62 -3.83 12.75 4.10
C THR A 62 -5.30 12.86 3.65
N PRO A 63 -5.83 14.04 3.27
CA PRO A 63 -7.23 14.14 2.86
C PRO A 63 -7.53 13.38 1.56
N VAL A 64 -6.56 13.27 0.62
CA VAL A 64 -6.73 12.49 -0.62
C VAL A 64 -6.89 11.01 -0.31
N LEU A 65 -6.10 10.45 0.61
CA LEU A 65 -6.23 9.04 1.02
C LEU A 65 -7.58 8.75 1.69
N LYS A 66 -8.10 9.70 2.47
CA LYS A 66 -9.45 9.60 3.06
C LYS A 66 -10.51 9.61 1.96
N GLU A 67 -10.46 10.57 1.05
CA GLU A 67 -11.48 10.73 0.01
C GLU A 67 -11.49 9.56 -1.00
N VAL A 68 -10.30 9.12 -1.43
CA VAL A 68 -10.17 8.12 -2.50
C VAL A 68 -10.34 6.70 -1.99
N PHE A 69 -9.75 6.38 -0.84
CA PHE A 69 -9.70 5.01 -0.32
C PHE A 69 -10.51 4.79 0.95
N HIS A 70 -11.22 5.81 1.43
CA HIS A 70 -11.97 5.79 2.68
C HIS A 70 -11.14 5.28 3.86
N LEU A 71 -9.87 5.70 3.91
CA LEU A 71 -9.05 5.48 5.10
C LEU A 71 -9.55 6.42 6.19
N SER A 72 -9.54 5.94 7.43
CA SER A 72 -9.71 6.82 8.59
C SER A 72 -8.61 7.88 8.63
N HIS A 73 -8.85 8.97 9.37
CA HIS A 73 -7.88 10.05 9.45
C HIS A 73 -6.53 9.60 10.03
N GLU A 74 -6.53 8.79 11.08
CA GLU A 74 -5.31 8.31 11.71
C GLU A 74 -4.52 7.37 10.80
N LEU A 75 -5.19 6.52 10.03
CA LEU A 75 -4.52 5.62 9.08
C LEU A 75 -3.96 6.41 7.89
N ALA A 76 -4.74 7.33 7.31
CA ALA A 76 -4.31 8.19 6.22
C ALA A 76 -3.10 9.06 6.62
N PHE A 77 -3.14 9.65 7.82
CA PHE A 77 -2.05 10.44 8.37
C PHE A 77 -0.79 9.58 8.57
N THR A 78 -0.94 8.38 9.14
CA THR A 78 0.17 7.45 9.36
C THR A 78 0.84 7.05 8.04
N VAL A 79 0.06 6.67 7.02
CA VAL A 79 0.60 6.33 5.69
C VAL A 79 1.33 7.52 5.07
N SER A 80 0.78 8.73 5.22
CA SER A 80 1.41 9.94 4.70
C SER A 80 2.73 10.28 5.41
N GLN A 81 2.77 10.12 6.74
CA GLN A 81 3.98 10.30 7.55
C GLN A 81 5.06 9.28 7.19
N LEU A 82 4.69 8.02 6.95
CA LEU A 82 5.63 7.01 6.48
C LEU A 82 6.29 7.43 5.15
N GLY A 83 5.53 8.00 4.22
CA GLY A 83 6.08 8.61 3.01
C GLY A 83 7.12 9.69 3.31
N LEU A 84 6.82 10.62 4.21
CA LEU A 84 7.77 11.66 4.61
C LEU A 84 9.04 11.09 5.27
N PHE A 85 8.93 10.04 6.08
CA PHE A 85 10.09 9.38 6.69
C PHE A 85 11.02 8.70 5.67
N THR A 86 10.54 8.39 4.46
CA THR A 86 11.40 7.89 3.38
C THR A 86 12.25 8.98 2.73
N ALA A 87 11.88 10.27 2.88
CA ALA A 87 12.62 11.37 2.28
C ALA A 87 14.07 11.45 2.78
N LEU A 88 14.99 11.85 1.90
CA LEU A 88 16.39 12.14 2.26
C LEU A 88 16.51 13.17 3.39
N ASP A 89 15.65 14.20 3.35
CA ASP A 89 15.60 15.27 4.33
C ASP A 89 14.13 15.52 4.76
N PRO A 90 13.59 14.73 5.72
CA PRO A 90 12.21 14.86 6.17
C PRO A 90 11.90 16.22 6.81
N SER A 91 12.92 16.99 7.23
CA SER A 91 12.75 18.30 7.86
C SER A 91 12.14 19.34 6.90
N LYS A 92 12.23 19.12 5.59
CA LYS A 92 11.61 19.94 4.56
C LYS A 92 10.09 19.75 4.47
N GLY A 93 9.52 18.76 5.16
CA GLY A 93 8.07 18.50 5.17
C GLY A 93 7.51 17.98 3.84
N VAL A 94 8.39 17.64 2.89
CA VAL A 94 8.04 17.13 1.56
C VAL A 94 8.80 15.85 1.25
N PHE A 95 8.21 15.00 0.43
CA PHE A 95 8.85 13.83 -0.17
C PHE A 95 8.44 13.68 -1.64
N THR A 96 9.11 12.80 -2.34
CA THR A 96 8.82 12.38 -3.71
C THR A 96 8.37 10.94 -3.74
N LEU A 97 7.65 10.52 -4.78
CA LEU A 97 7.29 9.11 -4.94
C LEU A 97 8.53 8.20 -5.09
N GLN A 98 9.64 8.74 -5.62
CA GLN A 98 10.90 8.00 -5.76
C GLN A 98 11.57 7.73 -4.40
N ASP A 99 11.38 8.59 -3.39
CA ASP A 99 11.94 8.35 -2.05
C ASP A 99 11.44 7.02 -1.44
N LEU A 100 10.22 6.58 -1.81
CA LEU A 100 9.65 5.29 -1.39
C LEU A 100 10.33 4.09 -2.05
N THR A 101 11.06 4.30 -3.15
CA THR A 101 11.86 3.29 -3.85
C THR A 101 13.30 3.28 -3.32
N ASP A 102 13.89 4.43 -3.10
CA ASP A 102 15.34 4.56 -2.89
C ASP A 102 15.81 4.09 -1.50
N ARG A 103 14.87 3.85 -0.57
CA ARG A 103 15.15 3.34 0.79
C ARG A 103 14.57 1.94 1.01
N HIS A 104 15.29 0.94 0.50
CA HIS A 104 15.04 -0.47 0.77
C HIS A 104 15.03 -0.75 2.29
N ASN A 105 14.06 -1.54 2.76
CA ASN A 105 13.82 -1.94 4.15
C ASN A 105 13.34 -0.86 5.15
N VAL A 106 12.96 0.33 4.68
CA VAL A 106 12.18 1.28 5.50
C VAL A 106 10.68 1.08 5.27
N PHE A 107 10.29 0.89 4.02
CA PHE A 107 8.91 0.64 3.61
C PHE A 107 8.85 -0.41 2.48
N GLU A 108 9.72 -0.29 1.48
CA GLU A 108 9.91 -1.30 0.45
C GLU A 108 10.64 -2.53 1.02
N HIS A 109 10.20 -3.73 0.62
CA HIS A 109 10.68 -4.99 1.16
C HIS A 109 10.67 -6.11 0.10
N ASP A 110 11.52 -7.12 0.31
CA ASP A 110 11.55 -8.36 -0.48
C ASP A 110 10.20 -9.09 -0.47
N ALA A 111 10.02 -10.01 -1.42
CA ALA A 111 8.76 -10.71 -1.64
C ALA A 111 7.61 -9.75 -1.95
N SER A 112 7.84 -8.67 -2.69
CA SER A 112 6.78 -7.81 -3.19
C SER A 112 5.79 -8.57 -4.09
N LEU A 113 4.52 -8.14 -4.14
CA LEU A 113 3.48 -8.77 -4.99
C LEU A 113 3.74 -8.57 -6.49
N SER A 114 4.41 -7.47 -6.86
CA SER A 114 4.55 -7.04 -8.25
C SER A 114 5.93 -6.46 -8.61
N ARG A 115 6.85 -6.36 -7.65
CA ARG A 115 8.22 -5.88 -7.84
C ARG A 115 9.18 -7.03 -7.53
N GLU A 116 10.28 -7.13 -8.27
CA GLU A 116 11.32 -8.12 -8.01
C GLU A 116 12.19 -7.65 -6.84
N ASP A 117 12.64 -8.58 -5.99
CA ASP A 117 13.52 -8.28 -4.86
C ASP A 117 14.74 -7.42 -5.31
N ALA A 118 15.11 -6.43 -4.50
CA ALA A 118 16.17 -5.46 -4.83
C ALA A 118 17.50 -6.13 -5.19
N LYS A 119 17.76 -7.33 -4.65
CA LYS A 119 18.92 -8.17 -4.99
C LYS A 119 19.10 -8.40 -6.49
N PHE A 120 18.00 -8.57 -7.22
CA PHE A 120 18.02 -8.84 -8.66
C PHE A 120 18.08 -7.55 -9.50
N GLY A 121 18.14 -6.39 -8.84
CA GLY A 121 18.15 -5.08 -9.46
C GLY A 121 16.81 -4.70 -10.07
N GLY A 122 16.84 -3.73 -10.98
CA GLY A 122 15.65 -3.20 -11.63
C GLY A 122 15.09 -1.95 -10.94
N ASP A 123 14.22 -1.26 -11.67
CA ASP A 123 13.52 -0.08 -11.20
C ASP A 123 12.30 -0.50 -10.39
N GLN A 124 12.34 -0.31 -9.07
CA GLN A 124 11.23 -0.69 -8.16
C GLN A 124 9.97 0.16 -8.39
N SER A 125 10.08 1.29 -9.10
CA SER A 125 8.89 2.05 -9.54
C SER A 125 8.11 1.33 -10.64
N VAL A 126 8.72 0.32 -11.30
CA VAL A 126 8.14 -0.42 -12.43
C VAL A 126 7.64 -1.78 -11.99
N LEU A 127 6.44 -2.13 -12.45
CA LEU A 127 5.90 -3.48 -12.28
C LEU A 127 6.77 -4.52 -12.98
N HIS A 128 7.20 -5.54 -12.25
CA HIS A 128 7.84 -6.73 -12.79
C HIS A 128 6.78 -7.75 -13.22
N LYS A 129 6.57 -7.90 -14.54
CA LYS A 129 5.52 -8.74 -15.11
C LYS A 129 5.58 -10.19 -14.63
N GLY A 130 6.79 -10.77 -14.57
CA GLY A 130 6.97 -12.15 -14.11
C GLY A 130 6.57 -12.35 -12.65
N GLN A 131 6.93 -11.39 -11.78
CA GLN A 131 6.57 -11.44 -10.36
C GLN A 131 5.06 -11.29 -10.18
N PHE A 132 4.47 -10.29 -10.83
CA PHE A 132 3.02 -10.06 -10.74
C PHE A 132 2.22 -11.23 -11.30
N GLN A 133 2.68 -11.86 -12.38
CA GLN A 133 2.02 -13.05 -12.93
C GLN A 133 2.02 -14.22 -11.95
N LYS A 134 3.14 -14.47 -11.24
CA LYS A 134 3.18 -15.51 -10.19
C LYS A 134 2.13 -15.26 -9.11
N PHE A 135 1.95 -14.01 -8.69
CA PHE A 135 0.91 -13.64 -7.74
C PHE A 135 -0.50 -13.86 -8.32
N MET A 136 -0.76 -13.38 -9.54
CA MET A 136 -2.08 -13.48 -10.18
C MET A 136 -2.49 -14.91 -10.53
N ASP A 137 -1.53 -15.82 -10.70
CA ASP A 137 -1.77 -17.25 -10.97
C ASP A 137 -2.55 -17.94 -9.84
N HIS A 138 -2.53 -17.40 -8.62
CA HIS A 138 -3.32 -17.89 -7.49
C HIS A 138 -4.83 -17.65 -7.63
N PHE A 139 -5.25 -16.79 -8.56
CA PHE A 139 -6.66 -16.37 -8.74
C PHE A 139 -7.20 -16.75 -10.13
N LYS A 140 -6.54 -17.66 -10.85
CA LYS A 140 -6.99 -18.12 -12.17
C LYS A 140 -8.37 -18.78 -12.06
N GLY A 141 -9.34 -18.25 -12.81
CA GLY A 141 -10.73 -18.72 -12.81
C GLY A 141 -11.61 -18.12 -11.72
N GLU A 142 -11.03 -17.34 -10.80
CA GLU A 142 -11.78 -16.67 -9.74
C GLU A 142 -12.31 -15.31 -10.22
N LYS A 143 -13.55 -14.99 -9.83
CA LYS A 143 -14.11 -13.64 -10.04
C LYS A 143 -13.62 -12.66 -8.97
N TYR A 144 -13.54 -13.13 -7.73
CA TYR A 144 -13.17 -12.30 -6.57
C TYR A 144 -12.00 -12.94 -5.81
N ILE A 145 -11.14 -12.10 -5.25
CA ILE A 145 -10.07 -12.53 -4.36
C ILE A 145 -10.67 -12.78 -2.98
N SER A 146 -10.66 -14.04 -2.52
CA SER A 146 -11.01 -14.39 -1.14
C SER A 146 -9.86 -14.08 -0.18
N PHE A 147 -10.20 -13.96 1.10
CA PHE A 147 -9.22 -13.69 2.15
C PHE A 147 -8.18 -14.82 2.26
N GLU A 148 -8.63 -16.07 2.18
CA GLU A 148 -7.78 -17.27 2.19
C GLU A 148 -6.91 -17.38 0.94
N ALA A 149 -7.47 -17.05 -0.23
CA ALA A 149 -6.70 -17.03 -1.47
C ALA A 149 -5.60 -15.97 -1.42
N ALA A 150 -5.89 -14.78 -0.88
CA ALA A 150 -4.92 -13.71 -0.68
C ALA A 150 -3.81 -14.11 0.30
N ALA A 151 -4.15 -14.71 1.45
CA ALA A 151 -3.19 -15.25 2.42
C ALA A 151 -2.24 -16.27 1.77
N LYS A 152 -2.81 -17.23 1.03
CA LYS A 152 -2.04 -18.26 0.30
C LYS A 152 -1.11 -17.64 -0.74
N ALA A 153 -1.63 -16.73 -1.56
CA ALA A 153 -0.84 -16.06 -2.60
C ALA A 153 0.28 -15.23 -1.99
N ARG A 154 -0.01 -14.46 -0.93
CA ARG A 154 0.98 -13.63 -0.26
C ARG A 154 2.15 -14.47 0.27
N TYR A 155 1.86 -15.57 0.95
CA TYR A 155 2.89 -16.46 1.48
C TYR A 155 3.67 -17.19 0.38
N ALA A 156 3.02 -17.57 -0.72
CA ALA A 156 3.71 -18.19 -1.84
C ALA A 156 4.80 -17.28 -2.42
N MET A 157 4.57 -15.97 -2.48
CA MET A 157 5.60 -15.02 -2.90
C MET A 157 6.77 -14.95 -1.91
N VAL A 158 6.50 -15.00 -0.60
CA VAL A 158 7.53 -15.07 0.45
C VAL A 158 8.38 -16.33 0.27
N GLN A 159 7.75 -17.46 0.01
CA GLN A 159 8.44 -18.73 -0.22
C GLN A 159 9.29 -18.69 -1.50
N ASP A 160 8.78 -18.10 -2.58
CA ASP A 160 9.50 -17.93 -3.84
C ASP A 160 10.73 -17.04 -3.68
N SER A 161 10.59 -15.85 -3.09
CA SER A 161 11.72 -14.96 -2.82
C SER A 161 12.74 -15.61 -1.90
N ARG A 162 12.32 -16.24 -0.79
CA ARG A 162 13.24 -16.95 0.12
C ARG A 162 14.02 -18.07 -0.58
N LYS A 163 13.42 -18.74 -1.56
CA LYS A 163 14.07 -19.83 -2.31
C LYS A 163 15.11 -19.31 -3.31
N ARG A 164 14.85 -18.16 -3.94
CA ARG A 164 15.67 -17.63 -5.03
C ARG A 164 16.71 -16.60 -4.58
N ASN A 165 16.39 -15.81 -3.56
CA ASN A 165 17.20 -14.71 -3.08
C ASN A 165 18.04 -15.17 -1.86
N PRO A 166 19.36 -15.40 -2.02
CA PRO A 166 20.23 -15.79 -0.91
C PRO A 166 20.39 -14.69 0.15
N ASP A 167 20.08 -13.44 -0.21
CA ASP A 167 20.15 -12.26 0.67
C ASP A 167 18.76 -11.87 1.20
N PHE A 168 17.77 -12.77 1.10
CA PHE A 168 16.37 -12.51 1.45
C PHE A 168 16.20 -11.94 2.87
N THR A 169 15.51 -10.81 2.95
CA THR A 169 15.18 -10.12 4.21
C THR A 169 13.68 -10.01 4.41
N TYR A 170 13.20 -10.58 5.51
CA TYR A 170 11.78 -10.56 5.84
C TYR A 170 11.58 -10.73 7.34
N ASP A 171 11.57 -9.61 8.04
CA ASP A 171 11.38 -9.57 9.49
C ASP A 171 9.89 -9.41 9.88
N VAL A 172 9.64 -9.20 11.17
CA VAL A 172 8.27 -9.01 11.69
C VAL A 172 7.62 -7.76 11.10
N THR A 173 8.39 -6.69 10.89
CA THR A 173 7.89 -5.44 10.31
C THR A 173 7.51 -5.65 8.85
N HIS A 174 8.37 -6.29 8.05
CA HIS A 174 8.05 -6.62 6.65
C HIS A 174 6.83 -7.54 6.55
N ARG A 175 6.70 -8.52 7.46
CA ARG A 175 5.52 -9.38 7.51
C ARG A 175 4.24 -8.58 7.74
N ILE A 176 4.23 -7.73 8.78
CA ILE A 176 3.07 -6.88 9.11
C ILE A 176 2.73 -5.96 7.94
N THR A 177 3.74 -5.31 7.33
CA THR A 177 3.55 -4.43 6.17
C THR A 177 2.93 -5.18 5.00
N SER A 178 3.48 -6.35 4.63
CA SER A 178 3.01 -7.14 3.49
C SER A 178 1.55 -7.61 3.63
N TYR A 179 1.13 -7.95 4.86
CA TYR A 179 -0.25 -8.29 5.16
C TYR A 179 -1.12 -7.04 5.13
N GLY A 180 -0.63 -5.92 5.69
CA GLY A 180 -1.33 -4.65 5.63
C GLY A 180 -1.59 -4.17 4.20
N GLU A 181 -0.63 -4.35 3.30
CA GLU A 181 -0.80 -4.10 1.86
C GLU A 181 -1.86 -5.01 1.24
N THR A 182 -1.88 -6.28 1.64
CA THR A 182 -2.87 -7.26 1.21
C THR A 182 -4.28 -6.85 1.62
N ILE A 183 -4.46 -6.49 2.90
CA ILE A 183 -5.73 -6.00 3.43
C ILE A 183 -6.17 -4.71 2.74
N LYS A 184 -5.24 -3.76 2.53
CA LYS A 184 -5.55 -2.49 1.86
C LYS A 184 -6.21 -2.73 0.51
N TYR A 185 -5.63 -3.53 -0.39
CA TYR A 185 -6.29 -3.75 -1.69
C TYR A 185 -7.61 -4.54 -1.55
N LEU A 186 -7.70 -5.49 -0.61
CA LEU A 186 -8.92 -6.27 -0.37
C LEU A 186 -10.09 -5.43 0.16
N ARG A 187 -9.80 -4.30 0.81
CA ARG A 187 -10.79 -3.41 1.41
C ARG A 187 -11.03 -2.13 0.62
N THR A 188 -10.05 -1.68 -0.16
CA THR A 188 -10.18 -0.43 -0.91
C THR A 188 -10.52 -0.63 -2.38
N ILE A 189 -10.21 -1.79 -2.97
CA ILE A 189 -10.54 -2.11 -4.37
C ILE A 189 -11.66 -3.14 -4.40
N VAL A 190 -12.86 -2.71 -4.01
CA VAL A 190 -14.03 -3.57 -3.80
C VAL A 190 -15.22 -3.14 -4.63
N GLU A 191 -15.95 -4.12 -5.16
CA GLU A 191 -17.21 -3.89 -5.87
C GLU A 191 -18.26 -3.34 -4.90
N PRO A 192 -18.85 -2.14 -5.14
CA PRO A 192 -19.72 -1.50 -4.16
C PRO A 192 -20.93 -2.34 -3.72
N SER A 193 -21.49 -3.15 -4.62
CA SER A 193 -22.67 -3.98 -4.34
C SER A 193 -22.38 -5.20 -3.47
N THR A 194 -21.14 -5.69 -3.44
CA THR A 194 -20.80 -6.95 -2.75
C THR A 194 -19.74 -6.79 -1.67
N GLY A 195 -18.97 -5.69 -1.68
CA GLY A 195 -17.80 -5.51 -0.82
C GLY A 195 -16.65 -6.48 -1.11
N LYS A 196 -16.71 -7.21 -2.22
CA LYS A 196 -15.69 -8.19 -2.61
C LYS A 196 -14.70 -7.58 -3.59
N CYS A 197 -13.45 -8.01 -3.52
CA CYS A 197 -12.37 -7.51 -4.37
C CYS A 197 -12.31 -8.26 -5.72
N PRO A 198 -12.65 -7.64 -6.86
CA PRO A 198 -12.61 -8.34 -8.15
C PRO A 198 -11.18 -8.55 -8.64
N VAL A 199 -10.89 -9.74 -9.16
CA VAL A 199 -9.53 -10.11 -9.64
C VAL A 199 -9.05 -9.16 -10.74
N ASP A 200 -9.93 -8.80 -11.68
CA ASP A 200 -9.57 -7.92 -12.80
C ASP A 200 -9.30 -6.48 -12.36
N TRP A 201 -9.88 -6.03 -11.25
CA TRP A 201 -9.64 -4.68 -10.72
C TRP A 201 -8.24 -4.57 -10.09
N ILE A 202 -7.72 -5.67 -9.53
CA ILE A 202 -6.33 -5.74 -9.08
C ILE A 202 -5.37 -5.72 -10.26
N LYS A 203 -5.68 -6.39 -11.38
CA LYS A 203 -4.87 -6.25 -12.60
C LYS A 203 -4.83 -4.80 -13.08
N ILE A 204 -5.97 -4.12 -13.13
CA ILE A 204 -6.04 -2.70 -13.53
C ILE A 204 -5.20 -1.83 -12.60
N LEU A 205 -5.35 -1.98 -11.27
CA LEU A 205 -4.59 -1.19 -10.31
C LEU A 205 -3.08 -1.38 -10.48
N PHE A 206 -2.62 -2.62 -10.63
CA PHE A 206 -1.19 -2.91 -10.66
C PHE A 206 -0.55 -2.68 -12.03
N GLU A 207 -1.20 -3.09 -13.12
CA GLU A 207 -0.64 -3.00 -14.49
C GLU A 207 -0.80 -1.60 -15.09
N GLN A 208 -1.89 -0.91 -14.76
CA GLN A 208 -2.20 0.41 -15.33
C GLN A 208 -1.96 1.54 -14.32
N GLU A 209 -1.82 1.23 -13.03
CA GLU A 209 -1.76 2.25 -11.97
C GLU A 209 -2.93 3.24 -12.16
N ARG A 210 -4.13 2.64 -12.25
CA ARG A 210 -5.41 3.31 -12.48
C ARG A 210 -6.44 2.76 -11.50
N LEU A 211 -7.22 3.64 -10.90
CA LEU A 211 -8.44 3.26 -10.18
C LEU A 211 -9.51 2.75 -11.17
N PRO A 212 -10.16 1.59 -10.94
CA PRO A 212 -11.07 0.95 -11.91
C PRO A 212 -12.46 1.61 -11.98
N TYR A 213 -12.51 2.94 -12.05
CA TYR A 213 -13.73 3.73 -12.00
C TYR A 213 -14.66 3.44 -13.19
N ASN A 214 -14.08 3.23 -14.38
CA ASN A 214 -14.83 2.88 -15.60
C ASN A 214 -15.46 1.49 -15.52
N GLU A 215 -14.86 0.60 -14.71
CA GLU A 215 -15.33 -0.75 -14.45
C GLU A 215 -16.35 -0.81 -13.31
N GLY A 216 -16.71 0.35 -12.72
CA GLY A 216 -17.74 0.46 -11.69
C GLY A 216 -17.20 0.64 -10.27
N TRP A 217 -15.88 0.68 -10.07
CA TRP A 217 -15.31 1.00 -8.77
C TRP A 217 -15.67 2.42 -8.34
N ARG A 218 -15.96 2.59 -7.06
CA ARG A 218 -16.14 3.88 -6.39
C ARG A 218 -15.36 3.83 -5.08
N PRO A 219 -15.00 4.99 -4.49
CA PRO A 219 -14.46 5.00 -3.13
C PRO A 219 -15.28 4.09 -2.21
N PRO A 220 -14.63 3.24 -1.39
CA PRO A 220 -15.33 2.29 -0.53
C PRO A 220 -16.32 2.99 0.39
N THR A 221 -17.43 2.34 0.75
CA THR A 221 -18.39 2.89 1.73
C THR A 221 -17.99 2.60 3.17
N ASN A 222 -17.23 1.53 3.40
CA ASN A 222 -16.76 1.15 4.71
C ASN A 222 -15.38 1.77 4.95
N GLU A 223 -15.25 2.50 6.05
CA GLU A 223 -13.97 3.09 6.45
C GLU A 223 -12.97 1.99 6.84
N LEU A 224 -11.75 2.06 6.31
CA LEU A 224 -10.62 1.25 6.78
C LEU A 224 -9.87 2.06 7.84
N SER A 225 -10.02 1.67 9.11
CA SER A 225 -9.33 2.29 10.24
C SER A 225 -8.03 1.59 10.58
N GLY A 226 -7.19 2.25 11.39
CA GLY A 226 -5.98 1.60 11.91
C GLY A 226 -6.31 0.34 12.72
N PHE A 227 -7.42 0.36 13.47
CA PHE A 227 -7.88 -0.78 14.26
C PHE A 227 -8.36 -1.94 13.38
N SER A 228 -9.23 -1.68 12.39
CA SER A 228 -9.72 -2.75 11.50
C SER A 228 -8.59 -3.33 10.66
N LEU A 229 -7.67 -2.49 10.17
CA LEU A 229 -6.45 -2.95 9.49
C LEU A 229 -5.63 -3.87 10.39
N ALA A 230 -5.35 -3.48 11.64
CA ALA A 230 -4.56 -4.30 12.56
C ALA A 230 -5.25 -5.64 12.90
N SER A 231 -6.57 -5.63 13.11
CA SER A 231 -7.37 -6.83 13.36
C SER A 231 -7.29 -7.81 12.19
N GLU A 232 -7.46 -7.32 10.97
CA GLU A 232 -7.41 -8.17 9.77
C GLU A 232 -6.00 -8.63 9.43
N VAL A 233 -4.96 -7.82 9.71
CA VAL A 233 -3.57 -8.27 9.61
C VAL A 233 -3.32 -9.46 10.54
N LEU A 234 -3.82 -9.40 11.78
CA LEU A 234 -3.75 -10.52 12.71
C LEU A 234 -4.51 -11.75 12.19
N GLU A 235 -5.72 -11.57 11.68
CA GLU A 235 -6.51 -12.65 11.11
C GLU A 235 -5.80 -13.31 9.92
N LEU A 236 -5.31 -12.52 8.97
CA LEU A 236 -4.54 -13.00 7.82
C LEU A 236 -3.29 -13.76 8.28
N ALA A 237 -2.60 -13.25 9.31
CA ALA A 237 -1.43 -13.92 9.89
C ALA A 237 -1.76 -15.27 10.52
N LEU A 238 -2.91 -15.39 11.20
CA LEU A 238 -3.34 -16.62 11.87
C LEU A 238 -3.74 -17.72 10.87
N ILE A 239 -4.36 -17.36 9.75
CA ILE A 239 -4.74 -18.34 8.71
C ILE A 239 -3.59 -18.69 7.76
N THR A 240 -2.56 -17.86 7.71
CA THR A 240 -1.38 -18.11 6.87
C THR A 240 -0.43 -19.06 7.60
N PRO A 241 -0.01 -20.19 7.01
CA PRO A 241 0.93 -21.14 7.62
C PRO A 241 2.38 -20.64 7.60
N GLU A 242 2.58 -19.34 7.84
CA GLU A 242 3.86 -18.66 7.89
C GLU A 242 4.36 -18.61 9.34
N LYS A 243 5.43 -19.36 9.61
CA LYS A 243 6.07 -19.42 10.93
C LYS A 243 7.03 -18.24 11.09
N LEU A 244 6.94 -17.53 12.22
CA LEU A 244 7.94 -16.55 12.58
C LEU A 244 9.24 -17.27 12.99
N PRO A 245 10.41 -16.63 12.84
CA PRO A 245 11.67 -17.14 13.39
C PRO A 245 11.60 -17.42 14.92
N VAL A 246 10.71 -16.74 15.65
CA VAL A 246 10.42 -17.02 17.07
C VAL A 246 9.79 -18.40 17.26
N ASP A 247 8.96 -18.85 16.33
CA ASP A 247 8.29 -20.17 16.41
C ASP A 247 9.30 -21.31 16.21
N GLU A 248 10.36 -21.08 15.43
CA GLU A 248 11.49 -22.01 15.31
C GLU A 248 12.30 -22.12 16.62
N CYS A 249 12.30 -21.06 17.44
CA CYS A 249 12.96 -21.06 18.74
C CYS A 249 12.12 -21.75 19.82
N LEU A 250 10.80 -21.64 19.77
CA LEU A 250 9.87 -22.25 20.72
C LEU A 250 9.56 -23.72 20.39
N GLY A 251 9.64 -24.11 19.12
CA GLY A 251 9.44 -25.50 18.67
C GLY A 251 10.61 -26.44 18.99
N LYS A 252 11.78 -25.93 19.36
CA LYS A 252 12.93 -26.74 19.81
C LYS A 252 12.85 -27.01 21.31
N GLY A 253 11.85 -27.77 21.70
CA GLY A 253 11.82 -28.43 23.01
C GLY A 253 13.00 -29.37 23.17
N LYS A 254 13.84 -29.11 24.19
CA LYS A 254 14.82 -30.03 24.78
C LYS A 254 15.83 -30.68 23.82
N GLY A 255 16.79 -29.89 23.34
CA GLY A 255 18.01 -30.43 22.74
C GLY A 255 18.98 -29.32 22.40
N LYS A 256 20.15 -29.33 23.03
CA LYS A 256 21.24 -28.35 22.83
C LYS A 256 21.49 -28.09 21.34
N GLY A 257 21.16 -26.89 20.86
CA GLY A 257 21.46 -26.48 19.49
C GLY A 257 21.37 -24.96 19.37
N ASN A 258 22.54 -24.33 19.27
CA ASN A 258 22.77 -22.88 19.18
C ASN A 258 21.71 -22.13 18.35
N CYS A 259 20.78 -21.44 19.03
CA CYS A 259 20.13 -20.28 18.45
C CYS A 259 21.20 -19.18 18.39
N LYS A 260 21.91 -19.06 17.26
CA LYS A 260 22.76 -17.90 17.00
C LYS A 260 21.83 -16.69 16.97
N ARG A 261 21.79 -15.92 18.06
CA ARG A 261 21.30 -14.54 18.06
C ARG A 261 22.08 -13.82 16.96
N ARG A 262 21.50 -13.65 15.77
CA ARG A 262 21.96 -12.57 14.88
C ARG A 262 21.64 -11.30 15.66
N ARG A 263 22.68 -10.63 16.16
CA ARG A 263 22.58 -9.28 16.70
C ARG A 263 21.85 -8.47 15.64
N SER A 264 20.64 -8.01 15.96
CA SER A 264 20.09 -6.84 15.32
C SER A 264 21.11 -5.73 15.55
N TYR A 265 21.72 -5.25 14.47
CA TYR A 265 22.40 -3.97 14.50
C TYR A 265 21.30 -2.91 14.56
N LEU A 266 20.77 -2.67 15.77
CA LEU A 266 20.34 -1.31 16.11
C LEU A 266 21.61 -0.56 16.46
N GLY A 267 22.21 0.02 15.42
CA GLY A 267 23.18 1.08 15.54
C GLY A 267 22.59 2.28 14.81
N ILE A 268 22.28 3.32 15.59
CA ILE A 268 21.70 4.62 15.25
C ILE A 268 20.17 4.63 15.24
#